data_AF-A0A8R1HWG7-F1
#
_entry.id   AF-A0A8R1HWG7-F1
#
_cell.length_a   1.000
_cell.length_b   1.000
_cell.length_c   1.000
_cell.angle_alpha   90.00
_cell.angle_beta   90.00
_cell.angle_gamma   90.00
#
_symmetry.space_group_name_H-M   'P 1'
#
loop_
_entity.id
_entity.type
_entity.pdbx_description
1 polymer ?
#
loop_
_entity_poly.entity_id
_entity_poly.type
_entity_poly.pdbx_seq_one_letter_code
_entity_poly.pdbx_strand_id
1 'polypeptide(L)'
;MRFVAQTMKTRRNFCARTTSLIVSERIFSLTFPILNIKSSKRYRQDVIVKRGQVGGKCAKFDRAILENNSKIKGYLMSWADELQHFESNSNFQMNENHCEIIFEKPTIVMKLDAAINLYHHFCDFINLYASLHINQTFNQDVDIIWWDTHPGGFVDNLYGVTWKAFSKHQPYELKDLDQKRVCFKNLMLPLLARQREGLFYNSPLVQGCSGTTLFKSFSQFILHRLGIKPPKAELEKVRIVILSRSTAYRRMTNVKEIFFFIADEKSRPEKESGALYERSSRCDETGDLKLNEL
;
A
#
# COMPACT_ATOMS: atom_id res chain seq x y z
N MET A 1 -17.57 -4.58 5.87
CA MET A 1 -16.82 -3.41 5.37
C MET A 1 -17.24 -3.11 3.93
N ARG A 2 -18.20 -2.20 3.74
CA ARG A 2 -18.22 -1.43 2.49
C ARG A 2 -17.02 -0.51 2.59
N PHE A 3 -15.91 -0.91 1.97
CA PHE A 3 -14.90 0.08 1.59
C PHE A 3 -15.65 1.22 0.93
N VAL A 4 -15.29 2.47 1.25
CA VAL A 4 -15.76 3.65 0.52
C VAL A 4 -15.15 3.59 -0.90
N ALA A 5 -15.52 2.57 -1.66
CA ALA A 5 -15.47 2.47 -3.11
C ALA A 5 -16.67 3.22 -3.72
N GLN A 6 -17.38 4.00 -2.91
CA GLN A 6 -18.55 4.79 -3.30
C GLN A 6 -18.18 5.93 -4.26
N THR A 7 -16.88 6.18 -4.48
CA THR A 7 -16.34 7.06 -5.54
C THR A 7 -15.55 6.34 -6.64
N MET A 8 -15.40 5.01 -6.59
CA MET A 8 -14.65 4.24 -7.61
C MET A 8 -15.53 3.42 -8.56
N LYS A 9 -16.85 3.60 -8.50
CA LYS A 9 -17.72 3.18 -9.59
C LYS A 9 -17.51 4.15 -10.77
N THR A 10 -16.98 3.59 -11.86
CA THR A 10 -17.06 4.04 -13.27
C THR A 10 -15.81 4.66 -13.92
N ARG A 11 -15.25 3.82 -14.81
CA ARG A 11 -14.56 4.10 -16.10
C ARG A 11 -13.08 4.49 -16.04
N ARG A 12 -12.23 3.46 -16.16
CA ARG A 12 -11.06 3.31 -17.06
C ARG A 12 -10.73 4.54 -17.95
N ASN A 13 -10.26 5.65 -17.38
CA ASN A 13 -9.74 6.85 -18.07
C ASN A 13 -9.58 7.99 -17.05
N PHE A 14 -8.71 7.88 -16.04
CA PHE A 14 -8.56 9.00 -15.10
C PHE A 14 -7.14 9.25 -14.59
N CYS A 15 -6.53 10.33 -15.09
CA CYS A 15 -5.38 10.95 -14.44
C CYS A 15 -5.86 11.79 -13.25
N ALA A 16 -5.60 11.32 -12.02
CA ALA A 16 -5.72 12.09 -10.78
C ALA A 16 -7.14 12.48 -10.29
N ARG A 17 -8.06 11.50 -10.13
CA ARG A 17 -9.38 11.75 -9.50
C ARG A 17 -9.27 11.82 -7.99
N THR A 18 -8.29 11.09 -7.48
CA THR A 18 -7.85 11.07 -6.09
C THR A 18 -6.33 11.10 -6.10
N THR A 19 -5.71 11.66 -5.06
CA THR A 19 -4.26 11.57 -4.81
C THR A 19 -3.90 10.33 -3.99
N SER A 20 -4.88 9.47 -3.68
CA SER A 20 -4.71 8.28 -2.83
C SER A 20 -4.54 6.99 -3.63
N LEU A 21 -5.16 6.90 -4.82
CA LEU A 21 -4.97 5.83 -5.81
C LEU A 21 -5.11 6.42 -7.20
N ILE A 22 -4.11 6.19 -8.05
CA ILE A 22 -4.08 6.68 -9.43
C ILE A 22 -3.79 5.53 -10.37
N VAL A 23 -4.62 5.42 -11.41
CA VAL A 23 -4.43 4.48 -12.52
C VAL A 23 -4.42 5.31 -13.80
N SER A 24 -3.25 5.43 -14.42
CA SER A 24 -3.10 6.01 -15.75
C SER A 24 -3.05 4.90 -16.79
N GLU A 25 -4.07 4.83 -17.65
CA GLU A 25 -4.14 3.92 -18.80
C GLU A 25 -3.51 4.52 -20.07
N ARG A 26 -2.80 5.65 -19.91
CA ARG A 26 -2.10 6.36 -20.98
C ARG A 26 -0.75 6.87 -20.48
N ILE A 27 -0.10 7.63 -21.35
CA ILE A 27 1.22 8.21 -21.15
C ILE A 27 1.22 9.10 -19.89
N PHE A 28 2.07 8.73 -18.95
CA PHE A 28 2.41 9.52 -17.77
C PHE A 28 3.91 9.78 -17.77
N SER A 29 4.34 10.97 -17.39
CA SER A 29 5.76 11.34 -17.35
C SER A 29 6.15 11.92 -16.01
N LEU A 30 7.28 11.45 -15.48
CA LEU A 30 7.97 12.00 -14.32
C LEU A 30 9.35 12.46 -14.76
N THR A 31 9.69 13.71 -14.49
CA THR A 31 11.03 14.26 -14.72
C THR A 31 11.68 14.49 -13.37
N PHE A 32 12.67 13.67 -13.05
CA PHE A 32 13.38 13.76 -11.80
C PHE A 32 14.42 14.87 -11.88
N PRO A 33 14.41 15.86 -10.96
CA PRO A 33 15.53 16.79 -10.83
C PRO A 33 16.75 16.05 -10.30
N ILE A 34 17.85 16.78 -10.10
CA ILE A 34 18.98 16.30 -9.31
C ILE A 34 18.48 15.97 -7.90
N LEU A 35 18.41 14.68 -7.57
CA LEU A 35 17.88 14.18 -6.30
C LEU A 35 18.89 14.30 -5.16
N ASN A 36 20.17 14.57 -5.44
CA ASN A 36 21.25 14.64 -4.46
C ASN A 36 21.34 13.37 -3.59
N ILE A 37 21.26 12.20 -4.22
CA ILE A 37 21.14 10.89 -3.56
C ILE A 37 22.16 10.68 -2.42
N LYS A 38 23.42 11.11 -2.60
CA LYS A 38 24.49 10.95 -1.60
C LYS A 38 24.18 11.58 -0.23
N SER A 39 23.45 12.70 -0.20
CA SER A 39 23.07 13.42 1.02
C SER A 39 21.56 13.37 1.30
N SER A 40 20.83 12.62 0.48
CA SER A 40 19.38 12.57 0.53
C SER A 40 18.90 11.72 1.71
N LYS A 41 17.69 12.05 2.19
CA LYS A 41 17.01 11.34 3.27
C LYS A 41 15.89 10.48 2.69
N ARG A 42 15.46 9.49 3.47
CA ARG A 42 14.25 8.70 3.18
C ARG A 42 13.00 9.56 3.44
N TYR A 43 11.88 9.22 2.79
CA TYR A 43 10.56 9.85 2.99
C TYR A 43 10.45 11.31 2.54
N ARG A 44 11.26 11.71 1.56
CA ARG A 44 11.19 13.06 0.97
C ARG A 44 9.86 13.30 0.27
N GLN A 45 9.33 14.50 0.45
CA GLN A 45 8.11 14.99 -0.21
C GLN A 45 8.43 16.07 -1.27
N ASP A 46 9.70 16.38 -1.46
CA ASP A 46 10.21 17.41 -2.36
C ASP A 46 10.93 16.83 -3.58
N VAL A 47 10.52 15.62 -4.00
CA VAL A 47 11.12 14.91 -5.15
C VAL A 47 10.66 15.52 -6.48
N ILE A 48 9.38 15.89 -6.58
CA ILE A 48 8.76 16.52 -7.75
C ILE A 48 8.08 17.80 -7.27
N VAL A 49 8.64 18.97 -7.61
CA VAL A 49 8.26 20.25 -7.00
C VAL A 49 8.06 21.39 -7.98
N LYS A 50 8.43 21.23 -9.26
CA LYS A 50 8.29 22.27 -10.28
C LYS A 50 7.29 21.86 -11.37
N ARG A 51 6.66 22.87 -11.98
CA ARG A 51 5.89 22.67 -13.22
C ARG A 51 6.77 22.05 -14.30
N GLY A 52 6.17 21.23 -15.15
CA GLY A 52 6.87 20.46 -16.19
C GLY A 52 7.58 19.20 -15.71
N GLN A 53 7.69 18.98 -14.39
CA GLN A 53 8.29 17.74 -13.84
C GLN A 53 7.32 16.57 -13.78
N VAL A 54 6.01 16.83 -13.86
CA VAL A 54 4.99 15.80 -13.79
C VAL A 54 3.86 16.15 -14.76
N GLY A 55 3.42 15.18 -15.52
CA GLY A 55 2.43 15.41 -16.56
C GLY A 55 2.15 14.17 -17.37
N GLY A 56 1.46 14.35 -18.49
CA GLY A 56 1.17 13.25 -19.40
C GLY A 56 0.03 13.55 -20.35
N LYS A 57 -0.52 12.50 -20.96
CA LYS A 57 -1.63 12.58 -21.89
C LYS A 57 -2.89 11.99 -21.27
N CYS A 58 -3.74 12.85 -20.74
CA CYS A 58 -4.98 12.45 -20.07
C CYS A 58 -6.19 12.72 -20.95
N ALA A 59 -7.09 11.74 -21.08
CA ALA A 59 -8.33 11.90 -21.83
C ALA A 59 -9.29 12.88 -21.14
N LYS A 60 -9.30 12.86 -19.80
CA LYS A 60 -10.04 13.80 -18.95
C LYS A 60 -9.13 14.21 -17.80
N PHE A 61 -8.90 15.50 -17.65
CA PHE A 61 -8.15 16.08 -16.55
C PHE A 61 -8.93 17.26 -15.99
N ASP A 62 -9.08 17.30 -14.67
CA ASP A 62 -9.74 18.37 -13.95
C ASP A 62 -8.77 18.94 -12.92
N ARG A 63 -8.33 20.19 -13.17
CA ARG A 63 -7.37 20.88 -12.32
C ARG A 63 -7.95 21.21 -10.95
N ALA A 64 -9.23 21.56 -10.86
CA ALA A 64 -9.87 21.91 -9.59
C ALA A 64 -9.97 20.70 -8.65
N ILE A 65 -10.27 19.52 -9.20
CA ILE A 65 -10.26 18.25 -8.43
C ILE A 65 -8.86 17.96 -7.89
N LEU A 66 -7.82 18.09 -8.72
CA LEU A 66 -6.43 17.89 -8.29
C LEU A 66 -6.05 18.88 -7.18
N GLU A 67 -6.36 20.16 -7.34
CA GLU A 67 -6.06 21.21 -6.35
C GLU A 67 -6.78 20.95 -5.01
N ASN A 68 -8.04 20.53 -5.05
CA ASN A 68 -8.78 20.21 -3.84
C ASN A 68 -8.21 18.99 -3.11
N ASN A 69 -7.87 17.93 -3.84
CA ASN A 69 -7.23 16.74 -3.28
C ASN A 69 -5.79 17.04 -2.78
N SER A 70 -5.12 18.04 -3.37
CA SER A 70 -3.75 18.42 -2.99
C SER A 70 -3.67 19.17 -1.65
N LYS A 71 -4.81 19.46 -1.01
CA LYS A 71 -4.87 20.00 0.35
C LYS A 71 -4.43 19.00 1.41
N ILE A 72 -4.58 17.70 1.13
CA ILE A 72 -4.15 16.62 2.04
C ILE A 72 -2.77 16.14 1.57
N LYS A 73 -1.75 16.45 2.37
CA LYS A 73 -0.33 16.16 2.11
C LYS A 73 0.25 15.21 3.14
N GLY A 74 1.40 14.62 2.83
CA GLY A 74 2.07 13.65 3.71
C GLY A 74 2.57 12.46 2.92
N TYR A 75 3.82 12.04 3.17
CA TYR A 75 4.51 11.01 2.37
C TYR A 75 3.68 9.72 2.19
N LEU A 76 3.20 9.08 3.27
CA LEU A 76 2.32 7.89 3.18
C LEU A 76 0.83 8.22 3.20
N MET A 77 0.44 9.49 3.11
CA MET A 77 -0.96 9.92 3.17
C MET A 77 -1.54 10.19 1.79
N SER A 78 -0.72 10.76 0.90
CA SER A 78 -1.16 11.28 -0.40
C SER A 78 0.00 11.40 -1.39
N TRP A 79 -0.33 11.36 -2.69
CA TRP A 79 0.56 11.75 -3.79
C TRP A 79 0.45 13.24 -4.14
N ALA A 80 -0.25 14.03 -3.32
CA ALA A 80 -0.46 15.46 -3.54
C ALA A 80 0.84 16.24 -3.76
N ASP A 81 1.87 15.98 -2.95
CA ASP A 81 3.13 16.73 -3.04
C ASP A 81 3.81 16.56 -4.40
N GLU A 82 3.75 15.36 -4.96
CA GLU A 82 4.35 15.04 -6.26
C GLU A 82 3.47 15.42 -7.44
N LEU A 83 2.15 15.57 -7.24
CA LEU A 83 1.18 15.75 -8.32
C LEU A 83 0.57 17.15 -8.38
N GLN A 84 0.78 18.01 -7.38
CA GLN A 84 0.24 19.37 -7.32
C GLN A 84 0.56 20.24 -8.56
N HIS A 85 1.57 19.86 -9.35
CA HIS A 85 1.95 20.54 -10.59
C HIS A 85 1.72 19.70 -11.86
N PHE A 86 0.87 18.67 -11.78
CA PHE A 86 0.54 17.82 -12.92
C PHE A 86 -0.11 18.66 -14.03
N GLU A 87 0.42 18.50 -15.24
CA GLU A 87 -0.12 19.12 -16.45
C GLU A 87 -0.43 18.06 -17.51
N SER A 88 -1.66 18.08 -18.02
CA SER A 88 -2.06 17.23 -19.14
C SER A 88 -1.80 17.97 -20.46
N ASN A 89 -1.05 17.34 -21.37
CA ASN A 89 -0.79 17.84 -22.71
C ASN A 89 -1.24 16.80 -23.76
N SER A 90 -2.19 17.18 -24.62
CA SER A 90 -2.72 16.31 -25.68
C SER A 90 -1.67 15.93 -26.74
N ASN A 91 -0.69 16.81 -26.94
CA ASN A 91 0.40 16.66 -27.92
C ASN A 91 1.62 15.93 -27.35
N PHE A 92 1.59 15.50 -26.08
CA PHE A 92 2.69 14.75 -25.50
C PHE A 92 2.91 13.43 -26.26
N GLN A 93 4.15 13.21 -26.69
CA GLN A 93 4.58 11.99 -27.38
C GLN A 93 5.53 11.20 -26.48
N MET A 94 5.31 9.89 -26.39
CA MET A 94 6.22 8.98 -25.68
C MET A 94 7.21 8.41 -26.69
N ASN A 95 8.34 9.07 -26.87
CA ASN A 95 9.42 8.65 -27.75
C ASN A 95 10.76 9.11 -27.18
N GLU A 96 11.86 8.67 -27.79
CA GLU A 96 13.22 8.92 -27.32
C GLU A 96 13.61 10.41 -27.30
N ASN A 97 12.94 11.26 -28.10
CA ASN A 97 13.17 12.70 -28.08
C ASN A 97 12.54 13.40 -26.86
N HIS A 98 11.53 12.77 -26.24
CA HIS A 98 10.80 13.35 -25.12
C HIS A 98 11.04 12.61 -23.81
N CYS A 99 11.53 11.37 -23.84
CA CYS A 99 11.68 10.48 -22.69
C CYS A 99 13.04 9.78 -22.77
N GLU A 100 13.83 9.85 -21.69
CA GLU A 100 15.11 9.14 -21.60
C GLU A 100 14.92 7.67 -21.21
N ILE A 101 13.90 7.39 -20.41
CA ILE A 101 13.50 6.02 -20.07
C ILE A 101 12.02 5.86 -20.38
N ILE A 102 11.68 4.78 -21.07
CA ILE A 102 10.30 4.41 -21.39
C ILE A 102 10.00 3.05 -20.78
N PHE A 103 9.04 3.03 -19.85
CA PHE A 103 8.45 1.80 -19.32
C PHE A 103 7.24 1.42 -20.18
N GLU A 104 7.44 0.45 -21.08
CA GLU A 104 6.40 -0.09 -21.96
C GLU A 104 5.42 -1.02 -21.24
N LYS A 105 5.89 -1.74 -20.21
CA LYS A 105 5.06 -2.60 -19.36
C LYS A 105 4.24 -1.76 -18.37
N PRO A 106 3.16 -2.30 -17.80
CA PRO A 106 2.52 -1.65 -16.67
C PRO A 106 3.49 -1.51 -15.50
N THR A 107 3.59 -0.30 -14.96
CA THR A 107 4.52 0.02 -13.88
C THR A 107 3.76 0.47 -12.65
N ILE A 108 4.19 -0.02 -11.49
CA ILE A 108 3.66 0.34 -10.19
C ILE A 108 4.72 1.16 -9.46
N VAL A 109 4.43 2.42 -9.13
CA VAL A 109 5.35 3.27 -8.38
C VAL A 109 4.84 3.39 -6.94
N MET A 110 5.65 2.97 -5.98
CA MET A 110 5.23 2.80 -4.60
C MET A 110 6.05 3.63 -3.62
N LYS A 111 5.37 4.44 -2.80
CA LYS A 111 5.93 4.92 -1.53
C LYS A 111 5.82 3.81 -0.50
N LEU A 112 6.89 3.59 0.23
CA LEU A 112 7.06 2.43 1.12
C LEU A 112 7.16 2.90 2.57
N ASP A 113 6.56 2.17 3.50
CA ASP A 113 6.90 2.29 4.92
C ASP A 113 8.23 1.57 5.19
N ALA A 114 8.59 1.41 6.46
CA ALA A 114 9.88 0.86 6.86
C ALA A 114 9.92 -0.68 6.73
N ALA A 115 10.93 -1.22 6.04
CA ALA A 115 11.21 -2.66 5.98
C ALA A 115 11.86 -3.26 7.25
N ILE A 116 11.75 -2.58 8.40
CA ILE A 116 12.43 -2.98 9.64
C ILE A 116 11.75 -4.17 10.36
N ASN A 117 10.46 -4.40 10.08
CA ASN A 117 9.71 -5.54 10.61
C ASN A 117 8.43 -5.77 9.80
N LEU A 118 7.80 -6.93 10.01
CA LEU A 118 6.56 -7.28 9.33
C LEU A 118 5.44 -6.25 9.59
N TYR A 119 5.33 -5.70 10.80
CA TYR A 119 4.26 -4.76 11.13
C TYR A 119 4.29 -3.51 10.23
N HIS A 120 5.47 -2.95 9.97
CA HIS A 120 5.60 -1.81 9.07
C HIS A 120 5.50 -2.22 7.61
N HIS A 121 6.13 -3.32 7.21
CA HIS A 121 6.16 -3.69 5.80
C HIS A 121 4.86 -4.33 5.29
N PHE A 122 4.07 -4.92 6.19
CA PHE A 122 2.78 -5.55 5.85
C PHE A 122 1.80 -4.56 5.21
N CYS A 123 1.84 -3.30 5.65
CA CYS A 123 0.97 -2.26 5.11
C CYS A 123 1.24 -2.00 3.62
N ASP A 124 2.48 -2.14 3.15
CA ASP A 124 2.86 -1.96 1.74
C ASP A 124 2.21 -3.04 0.88
N PHE A 125 2.31 -4.31 1.31
CA PHE A 125 1.77 -5.44 0.55
C PHE A 125 0.24 -5.51 0.55
N ILE A 126 -0.42 -5.28 1.69
CA ILE A 126 -1.89 -5.33 1.74
C ILE A 126 -2.52 -4.21 0.91
N ASN A 127 -1.93 -3.00 0.94
CA ASN A 127 -2.42 -1.87 0.14
C ASN A 127 -2.14 -2.07 -1.35
N LEU A 128 -0.99 -2.66 -1.72
CA LEU A 128 -0.72 -3.07 -3.09
C LEU A 128 -1.75 -4.11 -3.57
N TYR A 129 -2.00 -5.15 -2.78
CA TYR A 129 -2.99 -6.17 -3.09
C TYR A 129 -4.40 -5.59 -3.26
N ALA A 130 -4.83 -4.69 -2.36
CA ALA A 130 -6.12 -4.03 -2.47
C ALA A 130 -6.20 -3.15 -3.73
N SER A 131 -5.09 -2.49 -4.10
CA SER A 131 -5.01 -1.70 -5.33
C SER A 131 -5.13 -2.55 -6.59
N LEU A 132 -4.53 -3.76 -6.60
CA LEU A 132 -4.69 -4.73 -7.69
C LEU A 132 -6.15 -5.20 -7.84
N HIS A 133 -6.85 -5.41 -6.71
CA HIS A 133 -8.29 -5.72 -6.72
C HIS A 133 -9.13 -4.59 -7.32
N ILE A 134 -8.88 -3.35 -6.89
CA ILE A 134 -9.59 -2.18 -7.40
C ILE A 134 -9.30 -1.98 -8.90
N ASN A 135 -8.04 -2.17 -9.31
CA ASN A 135 -7.61 -2.05 -10.70
C ASN A 135 -7.95 -3.28 -11.54
N GLN A 136 -8.49 -4.35 -10.94
CA GLN A 136 -8.89 -5.59 -11.60
C GLN A 136 -7.77 -6.25 -12.42
N THR A 137 -6.53 -6.18 -11.94
CA THR A 137 -5.36 -6.78 -12.61
C THR A 137 -4.46 -7.50 -11.62
N PHE A 138 -4.08 -8.72 -11.96
CA PHE A 138 -3.21 -9.58 -11.14
C PHE A 138 -2.07 -10.20 -11.96
N ASN A 139 -1.72 -9.56 -13.08
CA ASN A 139 -0.57 -9.97 -13.88
C ASN A 139 0.73 -9.71 -13.08
N GLN A 140 1.69 -10.65 -13.15
CA GLN A 140 3.02 -10.49 -12.56
C GLN A 140 4.03 -9.89 -13.56
N ASP A 141 3.66 -9.73 -14.84
CA ASP A 141 4.45 -9.02 -15.84
C ASP A 141 4.27 -7.51 -15.74
N VAL A 142 4.69 -6.97 -14.59
CA VAL A 142 4.60 -5.57 -14.23
C VAL A 142 5.92 -5.12 -13.61
N ASP A 143 6.35 -3.90 -13.88
CA ASP A 143 7.53 -3.33 -13.22
C ASP A 143 7.11 -2.67 -11.92
N ILE A 144 7.96 -2.73 -10.90
CA ILE A 144 7.75 -2.05 -9.61
C ILE A 144 8.89 -1.06 -9.41
N ILE A 145 8.57 0.18 -9.04
CA ILE A 145 9.56 1.19 -8.67
C ILE A 145 9.36 1.52 -7.20
N TRP A 146 10.42 1.38 -6.42
CA TRP A 146 10.47 1.80 -5.03
C TRP A 146 10.80 3.29 -4.95
N TRP A 147 9.85 4.09 -4.44
CA TRP A 147 9.99 5.53 -4.25
C TRP A 147 10.85 5.84 -3.01
N ASP A 148 12.13 5.54 -3.10
CA ASP A 148 13.09 5.74 -2.02
C ASP A 148 14.31 6.52 -2.51
N THR A 149 14.60 7.61 -1.81
CA THR A 149 15.71 8.51 -2.12
C THR A 149 16.89 8.32 -1.17
N HIS A 150 16.90 7.28 -0.34
CA HIS A 150 18.02 6.97 0.54
C HIS A 150 19.25 6.48 -0.26
N PRO A 151 20.47 6.93 0.06
CA PRO A 151 21.67 6.54 -0.70
C PRO A 151 21.95 5.04 -0.76
N GLY A 152 21.62 4.31 0.31
CA GLY A 152 21.72 2.86 0.37
C GLY A 152 20.56 2.11 -0.29
N GLY A 153 19.63 2.82 -0.93
CA GLY A 153 18.45 2.21 -1.54
C GLY A 153 17.38 1.74 -0.55
N PHE A 154 16.42 0.99 -1.07
CA PHE A 154 15.39 0.34 -0.27
C PHE A 154 15.87 -1.05 0.12
N VAL A 155 16.41 -1.17 1.34
CA VAL A 155 16.94 -2.43 1.85
C VAL A 155 15.81 -3.25 2.47
N ASP A 156 15.39 -4.32 1.80
CA ASP A 156 14.34 -5.25 2.27
C ASP A 156 14.87 -6.69 2.38
N ASN A 157 15.81 -6.87 3.30
CA ASN A 157 16.46 -8.16 3.51
C ASN A 157 15.55 -9.20 4.21
N LEU A 158 14.52 -8.74 4.94
CA LEU A 158 13.68 -9.61 5.77
C LEU A 158 12.49 -10.18 5.01
N TYR A 159 11.86 -9.36 4.16
CA TYR A 159 10.58 -9.70 3.54
C TYR A 159 10.59 -9.51 2.02
N GLY A 160 11.74 -9.19 1.42
CA GLY A 160 11.88 -8.90 -0.01
C GLY A 160 11.47 -10.05 -0.95
N VAL A 161 11.47 -11.29 -0.46
CA VAL A 161 10.92 -12.43 -1.22
C VAL A 161 9.45 -12.24 -1.59
N THR A 162 8.70 -11.48 -0.79
CA THR A 162 7.26 -11.24 -0.97
C THR A 162 6.97 -10.46 -2.24
N TRP A 163 7.90 -9.63 -2.72
CA TRP A 163 7.75 -8.91 -4.00
C TRP A 163 7.52 -9.84 -5.19
N LYS A 164 8.05 -11.08 -5.13
CA LYS A 164 7.82 -12.12 -6.14
C LYS A 164 6.35 -12.52 -6.27
N ALA A 165 5.53 -12.27 -5.24
CA ALA A 165 4.09 -12.51 -5.33
C ALA A 165 3.38 -11.51 -6.25
N PHE A 166 3.96 -10.33 -6.46
CA PHE A 166 3.38 -9.22 -7.20
C PHE A 166 4.00 -9.02 -8.58
N SER A 167 5.30 -9.27 -8.71
CA SER A 167 6.02 -9.14 -9.98
C SER A 167 7.01 -10.28 -10.20
N LYS A 168 7.22 -10.65 -11.47
CA LYS A 168 8.30 -11.54 -11.90
C LYS A 168 9.63 -10.80 -12.11
N HIS A 169 9.60 -9.47 -12.11
CA HIS A 169 10.75 -8.58 -12.30
C HIS A 169 11.27 -8.08 -10.96
N GLN A 170 12.56 -7.77 -10.90
CA GLN A 170 13.12 -7.11 -9.73
C GLN A 170 12.64 -5.65 -9.67
N PRO A 171 12.32 -5.13 -8.48
CA PRO A 171 11.98 -3.72 -8.33
C PRO A 171 13.15 -2.81 -8.73
N TYR A 172 12.83 -1.70 -9.38
CA TYR A 172 13.75 -0.62 -9.69
C TYR A 172 13.85 0.35 -8.52
N GLU A 173 15.04 0.90 -8.30
CA GLU A 173 15.22 1.96 -7.32
C GLU A 173 15.08 3.34 -7.94
N LEU A 174 14.43 4.27 -7.21
CA LEU A 174 14.26 5.65 -7.66
C LEU A 174 15.59 6.35 -7.93
N LYS A 175 16.64 6.01 -7.17
CA LYS A 175 17.98 6.59 -7.35
C LYS A 175 18.57 6.32 -8.74
N ASP A 176 18.17 5.23 -9.40
CA ASP A 176 18.68 4.87 -10.72
C ASP A 176 17.98 5.68 -11.84
N LEU A 177 16.93 6.42 -11.47
CA LEU A 177 16.15 7.33 -12.32
C LEU A 177 16.51 8.80 -12.06
N ASP A 178 17.52 9.08 -11.24
CA ASP A 178 18.01 10.43 -10.95
C ASP A 178 18.33 11.19 -12.25
N GLN A 179 17.93 12.46 -12.30
CA GLN A 179 18.17 13.38 -13.43
C GLN A 179 17.57 12.94 -14.77
N LYS A 180 16.63 11.98 -14.77
CA LYS A 180 16.01 11.48 -16.00
C LYS A 180 14.55 11.90 -16.12
N ARG A 181 14.10 12.10 -17.36
CA ARG A 181 12.69 12.06 -17.71
C ARG A 181 12.27 10.64 -18.04
N VAL A 182 11.41 10.11 -17.18
CA VAL A 182 10.86 8.75 -17.24
C VAL A 182 9.41 8.81 -17.69
N CYS A 183 9.07 8.03 -18.70
CA CYS A 183 7.72 7.92 -19.24
C CYS A 183 7.17 6.51 -19.04
N PHE A 184 5.88 6.45 -18.72
CA PHE A 184 5.16 5.21 -18.45
C PHE A 184 4.00 5.10 -19.42
N LYS A 185 3.91 3.95 -20.09
CA LYS A 185 2.75 3.63 -20.92
C LYS A 185 1.49 3.43 -20.07
N ASN A 186 1.66 2.72 -18.95
CA ASN A 186 0.62 2.50 -17.95
C ASN A 186 1.26 2.63 -16.57
N LEU A 187 0.69 3.49 -15.73
CA LEU A 187 1.20 3.76 -14.38
C LEU A 187 0.10 3.50 -13.35
N MET A 188 0.43 2.76 -12.29
CA MET A 188 -0.38 2.66 -11.09
C MET A 188 0.38 3.25 -9.89
N LEU A 189 -0.26 4.18 -9.20
CA LEU A 189 0.16 4.65 -7.87
C LEU A 189 -0.81 4.02 -6.86
N PRO A 190 -0.39 2.98 -6.12
CA PRO A 190 -1.30 2.23 -5.27
C PRO A 190 -1.76 3.05 -4.06
N LEU A 191 -2.78 2.51 -3.40
CA LEU A 191 -3.22 2.90 -2.07
C LEU A 191 -2.03 3.04 -1.12
N LEU A 192 -2.05 4.10 -0.32
CA LEU A 192 -0.98 4.41 0.63
C LEU A 192 -1.34 3.94 2.03
N ALA A 193 -0.31 3.53 2.79
CA ALA A 193 -0.45 2.95 4.12
C ALA A 193 -1.16 3.84 5.14
N ARG A 194 -1.01 5.17 5.03
CA ARG A 194 -1.56 6.15 5.97
C ARG A 194 -2.52 7.13 5.30
N GLN A 195 -3.09 6.76 4.15
CA GLN A 195 -4.18 7.55 3.57
C GLN A 195 -5.33 7.69 4.58
N ARG A 196 -6.06 8.80 4.52
CA ARG A 196 -7.24 9.01 5.38
C ARG A 196 -8.28 7.93 5.07
N GLU A 197 -8.85 7.32 6.12
CA GLU A 197 -9.79 6.19 6.00
C GLU A 197 -9.21 4.98 5.22
N GLY A 198 -7.88 4.87 5.21
CA GLY A 198 -7.12 3.87 4.50
C GLY A 198 -7.04 2.51 5.17
N LEU A 199 -6.46 1.54 4.46
CA LEU A 199 -6.19 0.22 4.99
C LEU A 199 -4.99 0.20 5.95
N PHE A 200 -5.12 -0.61 7.00
CA PHE A 200 -4.14 -0.89 8.05
C PHE A 200 -4.01 0.19 9.13
N TYR A 201 -3.41 1.36 8.86
CA TYR A 201 -3.16 2.35 9.92
C TYR A 201 -4.37 3.20 10.28
N ASN A 202 -5.13 3.63 9.28
CA ASN A 202 -6.25 4.57 9.44
C ASN A 202 -7.60 3.91 9.11
N SER A 203 -7.68 2.58 9.27
CA SER A 203 -8.91 1.85 9.00
C SER A 203 -9.93 2.14 10.09
N PRO A 204 -11.12 2.68 9.74
CA PRO A 204 -12.17 2.86 10.74
C PRO A 204 -12.60 1.49 11.26
N LEU A 205 -12.43 1.27 12.56
CA LEU A 205 -12.90 0.06 13.24
C LEU A 205 -14.35 0.26 13.64
N VAL A 206 -15.27 -0.31 12.85
CA VAL A 206 -16.70 -0.32 13.19
C VAL A 206 -16.96 -1.47 14.16
N GLN A 207 -17.56 -1.14 15.30
CA GLN A 207 -17.93 -2.13 16.32
C GLN A 207 -18.85 -3.20 15.73
N GLY A 208 -18.62 -4.47 16.07
CA GLY A 208 -19.41 -5.60 15.57
C GLY A 208 -18.98 -6.16 14.20
N CYS A 209 -17.99 -5.56 13.54
CA CYS A 209 -17.39 -6.14 12.34
C CYS A 209 -16.38 -7.23 12.69
N SER A 210 -16.60 -8.45 12.20
CA SER A 210 -15.67 -9.58 12.28
C SER A 210 -15.56 -10.29 10.92
N GLY A 211 -14.56 -11.16 10.74
CA GLY A 211 -14.50 -12.07 9.60
C GLY A 211 -14.25 -11.42 8.23
N THR A 212 -13.52 -10.31 8.16
CA THR A 212 -13.19 -9.67 6.87
C THR A 212 -12.44 -10.65 5.95
N THR A 213 -13.01 -10.88 4.77
CA THR A 213 -12.43 -11.77 3.75
C THR A 213 -11.18 -11.19 3.10
N LEU A 214 -10.97 -9.87 3.17
CA LEU A 214 -9.84 -9.19 2.52
C LEU A 214 -8.49 -9.73 3.01
N PHE A 215 -8.29 -9.79 4.32
CA PHE A 215 -7.02 -10.28 4.89
C PHE A 215 -6.84 -11.79 4.68
N LYS A 216 -7.93 -12.56 4.74
CA LYS A 216 -7.91 -14.00 4.43
C LYS A 216 -7.48 -14.24 2.98
N SER A 217 -8.09 -13.53 2.04
CA SER A 217 -7.77 -13.64 0.61
C SER A 217 -6.36 -13.11 0.30
N PHE A 218 -5.91 -12.07 0.97
CA PHE A 218 -4.53 -11.59 0.87
C PHE A 218 -3.52 -12.66 1.32
N SER A 219 -3.75 -13.28 2.48
CA SER A 219 -2.90 -14.35 2.98
C SER A 219 -2.85 -15.53 2.00
N GLN A 220 -4.00 -15.97 1.50
CA GLN A 220 -4.07 -17.02 0.49
C GLN A 220 -3.36 -16.64 -0.81
N PHE A 221 -3.50 -15.40 -1.27
CA PHE A 221 -2.83 -14.87 -2.44
C PHE A 221 -1.31 -14.96 -2.32
N ILE A 222 -0.75 -14.49 -1.20
CA ILE A 222 0.70 -14.53 -0.97
C ILE A 222 1.21 -15.97 -0.91
N LEU A 223 0.56 -16.82 -0.13
CA LEU A 223 0.96 -18.23 0.00
C LEU A 223 0.93 -18.95 -1.35
N HIS A 224 -0.16 -18.77 -2.11
CA HIS A 224 -0.30 -19.36 -3.44
C HIS A 224 0.78 -18.87 -4.40
N ARG A 225 1.01 -17.55 -4.50
CA ARG A 225 1.98 -16.98 -5.43
C ARG A 225 3.43 -17.32 -5.10
N LEU A 226 3.74 -17.50 -3.82
CA LEU A 226 5.07 -17.92 -3.36
C LEU A 226 5.23 -19.44 -3.33
N GLY A 227 4.20 -20.21 -3.67
CA GLY A 227 4.24 -21.68 -3.63
C GLY A 227 4.37 -22.25 -2.22
N ILE A 228 4.02 -21.48 -1.19
CA ILE A 228 4.11 -21.90 0.21
C ILE A 228 2.89 -22.74 0.53
N LYS A 229 3.12 -24.02 0.80
CA LYS A 229 2.08 -24.91 1.32
C LYS A 229 2.02 -24.71 2.84
N PRO A 230 0.94 -24.13 3.39
CA PRO A 230 0.81 -24.06 4.83
C PRO A 230 0.87 -25.48 5.40
N PRO A 231 1.62 -25.71 6.50
CA PRO A 231 1.59 -27.01 7.15
C PRO A 231 0.16 -27.36 7.52
N LYS A 232 -0.22 -28.64 7.42
CA LYS A 232 -1.49 -29.09 7.98
C LYS A 232 -1.49 -28.71 9.45
N ALA A 233 -2.49 -27.94 9.88
CA ALA A 233 -2.64 -27.62 11.29
C ALA A 233 -2.76 -28.96 12.04
N GLU A 234 -1.78 -29.26 12.89
CA GLU A 234 -1.96 -30.30 13.92
C GLU A 234 -3.04 -29.75 14.85
N LEU A 235 -4.29 -30.14 14.63
CA LEU A 235 -5.46 -29.67 15.39
C LEU A 235 -5.31 -29.90 16.91
N GLU A 236 -4.37 -30.77 17.30
CA GLU A 236 -4.06 -31.13 18.69
C GLU A 236 -3.03 -30.21 19.36
N LYS A 237 -2.36 -29.30 18.62
CA LYS A 237 -1.30 -28.43 19.18
C LYS A 237 -1.46 -26.98 18.78
N VAL A 238 -1.85 -26.15 19.75
CA VAL A 238 -1.78 -24.69 19.60
C VAL A 238 -0.37 -24.21 19.98
N ARG A 239 0.31 -23.56 19.03
CA ARG A 239 1.57 -22.84 19.29
C ARG A 239 1.26 -21.36 19.54
N ILE A 240 1.47 -20.91 20.78
CA ILE A 240 1.32 -19.51 21.14
C ILE A 240 2.71 -18.85 21.09
N VAL A 241 2.82 -17.76 20.33
CA VAL A 241 4.04 -16.94 20.24
C VAL A 241 3.74 -15.57 20.81
N ILE A 242 4.39 -15.23 21.93
CA ILE A 242 4.24 -13.92 22.58
C ILE A 242 5.37 -13.00 22.11
N LEU A 243 5.02 -11.96 21.36
CA LEU A 243 5.97 -10.94 20.93
C LEU A 243 6.07 -9.84 22.01
N SER A 244 7.10 -9.94 22.85
CA SER A 244 7.40 -8.90 23.86
C SER A 244 8.33 -7.84 23.31
N ARG A 245 7.92 -6.57 23.42
CA ARG A 245 8.80 -5.42 23.18
C ARG A 245 9.35 -4.95 24.53
N SER A 246 10.66 -4.75 24.60
CA SER A 246 11.34 -4.24 25.79
C SER A 246 11.79 -2.80 25.56
N THR A 247 10.82 -1.90 25.38
CA THR A 247 11.09 -0.46 25.27
C THR A 247 10.77 0.23 26.60
N ALA A 248 11.32 1.43 26.84
CA ALA A 248 11.07 2.19 28.07
C ALA A 248 9.58 2.47 28.33
N TYR A 249 8.79 2.64 27.26
CA TYR A 249 7.38 3.05 27.35
C TYR A 249 6.37 1.92 27.09
N ARG A 250 6.80 0.84 26.45
CA ARG A 250 5.97 -0.32 26.14
C ARG A 250 6.74 -1.57 26.50
N ARG A 251 6.46 -2.08 27.70
CA ARG A 251 7.00 -3.31 28.27
C ARG A 251 5.86 -4.12 28.88
N MET A 252 5.75 -5.39 28.51
CA MET A 252 4.87 -6.32 29.22
C MET A 252 5.57 -6.75 30.52
N THR A 253 5.10 -6.24 31.65
CA THR A 253 5.68 -6.52 32.98
C THR A 253 5.27 -7.90 33.50
N ASN A 254 4.13 -8.42 33.08
CA ASN A 254 3.53 -9.68 33.53
C ASN A 254 3.69 -10.84 32.52
N VAL A 255 4.67 -10.79 31.60
CA VAL A 255 4.80 -11.83 30.56
C VAL A 255 4.98 -13.24 31.15
N LYS A 256 5.65 -13.34 32.30
CA LYS A 256 5.85 -14.61 33.01
C LYS A 256 4.52 -15.19 33.53
N GLU A 257 3.67 -14.35 34.09
CA GLU A 257 2.34 -14.76 34.56
C GLU A 257 1.50 -15.31 33.40
N ILE A 258 1.51 -14.63 32.26
CA ILE A 258 0.81 -15.09 31.04
C ILE A 258 1.33 -16.47 30.60
N PHE A 259 2.66 -16.68 30.61
CA PHE A 259 3.23 -17.99 30.32
C PHE A 259 2.79 -19.07 31.30
N PHE A 260 2.74 -18.77 32.60
CA PHE A 260 2.26 -19.71 33.62
C PHE A 260 0.79 -20.05 33.41
N PHE A 261 -0.09 -19.07 33.21
CA PHE A 261 -1.51 -19.30 32.96
C PHE A 261 -1.75 -20.21 31.75
N ILE A 262 -1.08 -19.93 30.63
CA ILE A 262 -1.22 -20.72 29.39
C ILE A 262 -0.65 -22.13 29.54
N ALA A 263 0.44 -22.28 30.29
CA ALA A 263 1.03 -23.59 30.56
C ALA A 263 0.19 -24.43 31.53
N ASP A 264 -0.43 -23.78 32.52
CA ASP A 264 -1.28 -24.40 33.54
C ASP A 264 -2.64 -24.82 32.98
N GLU A 265 -3.19 -24.10 31.99
CA GLU A 265 -4.44 -24.46 31.31
C GLU A 265 -4.39 -25.82 30.62
N LYS A 266 -3.20 -26.28 30.19
CA LYS A 266 -3.00 -27.63 29.65
C LYS A 266 -3.20 -28.75 30.68
N SER A 267 -3.25 -28.43 31.97
CA SER A 267 -3.46 -29.41 33.05
C SER A 267 -4.92 -29.54 33.50
N ARG A 268 -5.83 -28.70 32.98
CA ARG A 268 -7.25 -28.73 33.36
C ARG A 268 -8.06 -29.68 32.44
N PRO A 269 -8.90 -30.57 32.99
CA PRO A 269 -9.75 -31.43 32.19
C PRO A 269 -10.76 -30.62 31.37
N GLU A 270 -11.01 -31.05 30.13
CA GLU A 270 -11.79 -30.42 29.03
C GLU A 270 -13.23 -29.93 29.31
N LYS A 271 -13.71 -29.91 30.55
CA LYS A 271 -15.13 -29.65 30.84
C LYS A 271 -15.55 -28.18 30.93
N GLU A 272 -14.64 -27.21 30.84
CA GLU A 272 -14.99 -25.78 31.03
C GLU A 272 -14.69 -24.85 29.84
N SER A 273 -14.20 -25.33 28.69
CA SER A 273 -13.89 -24.48 27.53
C SER A 273 -15.07 -24.26 26.56
N GLY A 274 -16.30 -24.43 27.04
CA GLY A 274 -17.53 -24.19 26.29
C GLY A 274 -17.95 -22.72 26.24
N ALA A 275 -17.07 -21.77 25.87
CA ALA A 275 -17.48 -20.38 25.59
C ALA A 275 -16.37 -19.54 24.92
N LEU A 276 -16.01 -19.83 23.67
CA LEU A 276 -15.23 -18.87 22.86
C LEU A 276 -15.91 -18.59 21.52
N TYR A 277 -16.93 -17.72 21.61
CA TYR A 277 -17.31 -16.72 20.60
C TYR A 277 -17.36 -17.18 19.12
N GLU A 278 -18.38 -17.97 18.77
CA GLU A 278 -18.99 -17.85 17.44
C GLU A 278 -20.06 -16.75 17.48
N ARG A 279 -19.64 -15.51 17.20
CA ARG A 279 -20.56 -14.47 16.68
C ARG A 279 -20.23 -14.23 15.21
N SER A 280 -20.89 -15.01 14.36
CA SER A 280 -21.13 -14.65 12.96
C SER A 280 -22.16 -13.49 12.94
N SER A 281 -21.70 -12.26 13.15
CA SER A 281 -22.49 -11.07 12.86
C SER A 281 -22.18 -10.60 11.44
N ARG A 282 -23.11 -10.83 10.50
CA ARG A 282 -23.12 -10.14 9.20
C ARG A 282 -23.40 -8.66 9.46
N CYS A 283 -22.68 -7.78 8.77
CA CYS A 283 -22.96 -6.34 8.83
C CYS A 283 -24.32 -6.06 8.18
N ASP A 284 -25.23 -5.41 8.91
CA ASP A 284 -26.48 -4.89 8.37
C ASP A 284 -26.22 -3.70 7.42
N GLU A 285 -27.03 -3.58 6.37
CA GLU A 285 -26.74 -2.76 5.19
C GLU A 285 -27.14 -1.27 5.27
N THR A 286 -27.67 -0.80 6.39
CA THR A 286 -28.25 0.55 6.51
C THR A 286 -27.43 1.44 7.45
N GLY A 287 -26.43 2.11 6.90
CA GLY A 287 -25.66 3.15 7.60
C GLY A 287 -26.09 4.55 7.18
N ASP A 288 -27.12 5.10 7.83
CA ASP A 288 -27.39 6.54 7.79
C ASP A 288 -26.46 7.24 8.80
N LEU A 289 -25.46 7.95 8.27
CA LEU A 289 -24.63 8.88 9.04
C LEU A 289 -25.32 10.25 9.09
N LYS A 290 -25.99 10.55 10.21
CA LYS A 290 -26.30 11.95 10.56
C LYS A 290 -25.01 12.64 10.99
N LEU A 291 -24.51 13.52 10.13
CA LEU A 291 -23.49 14.52 10.45
C LEU A 291 -24.08 15.49 11.47
N ASN A 292 -23.57 15.46 12.71
CA ASN A 292 -23.69 16.59 13.62
C ASN A 292 -22.38 17.40 13.54
N GLU A 293 -22.57 18.69 13.35
CA GLU A 293 -21.58 19.76 13.21
C GLU A 293 -20.60 19.79 14.39
N LEU A 294 -19.32 20.00 14.07
CA LEU A 294 -18.30 20.72 14.85
C LEU A 294 -17.18 21.15 13.90
#